data_AF-K3XBM9-F1
#
_entry.id   AF-K3XBM9-F1
#
_cell.length_a   1.000
_cell.length_b   1.000
_cell.length_c   1.000
_cell.angle_alpha   90.00
_cell.angle_beta   90.00
_cell.angle_gamma   90.00
#
_symmetry.space_group_name_H-M   'P 1'
#
loop_
_entity.id
_entity.type
_entity.pdbx_description
1 polymer ?
#
loop_
_entity_poly.entity_id
_entity_poly.type
_entity_poly.pdbx_seq_one_letter_code
_entity_poly.pdbx_strand_id
1 'polypeptide(L)'
;MADGKSAHLPAPVCKRYTEFSLMHTKLRTSGLPHAENLPALPSKGGMFTFLRGRQNKKVIEQREHQFAQIVEFISHHRELATSVIFQSFVSS
;
A
#
# COMPACT_ATOMS: atom_id res chain seq x y z
N MET A 1 21.83 -21.60 29.53
CA MET A 1 20.54 -21.83 28.85
C MET A 1 20.34 -20.64 27.92
N ALA A 2 20.15 -20.87 26.63
CA ALA A 2 20.15 -19.80 25.63
C ALA A 2 18.80 -19.07 25.62
N ASP A 3 18.81 -17.77 25.91
CA ASP A 3 17.66 -16.89 25.71
C ASP A 3 17.35 -16.79 24.21
N GLY A 4 16.27 -17.47 23.81
CA GLY A 4 15.66 -17.32 22.49
C GLY A 4 15.09 -15.92 22.37
N LYS A 5 15.90 -14.99 21.84
CA LYS A 5 15.48 -13.65 21.43
C LYS A 5 14.47 -13.83 20.28
N SER A 6 13.21 -14.01 20.61
CA SER A 6 12.11 -13.97 19.65
C SER A 6 12.17 -12.59 19.02
N ALA A 7 12.62 -12.52 17.77
CA ALA A 7 12.63 -11.28 17.01
C ALA A 7 11.17 -10.83 16.94
N HIS A 8 10.81 -9.85 17.78
CA HIS A 8 9.51 -9.24 17.78
C HIS A 8 9.39 -8.52 16.44
N LEU A 9 8.90 -9.24 15.42
CA LEU A 9 8.59 -8.64 14.14
C LEU A 9 7.68 -7.43 14.45
N PRO A 10 7.96 -6.26 13.86
CA PRO A 10 7.11 -5.11 14.07
C PRO A 10 5.67 -5.49 13.71
N ALA A 11 4.71 -5.02 14.51
CA ALA A 11 3.30 -5.33 14.31
C ALA A 11 2.90 -5.02 12.86
N PRO A 12 2.06 -5.87 12.23
CA PRO A 12 1.65 -5.66 10.85
C PRO A 12 0.98 -4.30 10.70
N VAL A 13 1.48 -3.50 9.76
CA VAL A 13 0.96 -2.16 9.49
C VAL A 13 -0.37 -2.28 8.75
N CYS A 14 -1.48 -2.04 9.45
CA CYS A 14 -2.82 -2.11 8.87
C CYS A 14 -3.26 -0.74 8.38
N LYS A 15 -3.39 -0.56 7.05
CA LYS A 15 -3.73 0.73 6.43
C LYS A 15 -5.06 0.66 5.70
N ARG A 16 -5.88 1.70 5.87
CA ARG A 16 -7.12 1.84 5.13
C ARG A 16 -6.82 2.24 3.69
N TYR A 17 -7.73 1.87 2.78
CA TYR A 17 -7.68 2.29 1.36
C TYR A 17 -7.45 3.80 1.21
N THR A 18 -8.11 4.61 2.04
CA THR A 18 -8.04 6.08 1.97
C THR A 18 -6.65 6.61 2.27
N GLU A 19 -5.95 6.02 3.23
CA GLU A 19 -4.57 6.37 3.56
C GLU A 19 -3.63 5.99 2.41
N PHE A 20 -3.84 4.80 1.84
CA PHE A 20 -3.06 4.32 0.70
C PHE A 20 -3.26 5.20 -0.54
N SER A 21 -4.50 5.56 -0.84
CA SER A 21 -4.84 6.46 -1.95
C SER A 21 -4.23 7.85 -1.78
N LEU A 22 -4.18 8.35 -0.54
CA LEU A 22 -3.53 9.63 -0.24
C LEU A 22 -2.01 9.55 -0.45
N MET A 23 -1.36 8.50 0.05
CA MET A 23 0.07 8.26 -0.15
C MET A 23 0.42 8.17 -1.64
N HIS A 24 -0.33 7.37 -2.41
CA HIS A 24 -0.13 7.21 -3.85
C HIS A 24 -0.28 8.52 -4.61
N THR A 25 -1.31 9.30 -4.31
CA THR A 25 -1.53 10.62 -4.94
C THR A 25 -0.36 11.55 -4.64
N LYS A 26 0.05 11.62 -3.36
CA LYS A 26 1.19 12.45 -2.95
C LYS A 26 2.48 12.04 -3.65
N LEU A 27 2.75 10.75 -3.78
CA LEU A 27 3.92 10.25 -4.51
C LEU A 27 3.85 10.66 -5.98
N ARG A 28 2.73 10.42 -6.69
CA ARG A 28 2.59 10.83 -8.10
C ARG A 28 2.82 12.32 -8.31
N THR A 29 2.29 13.16 -7.42
CA THR A 29 2.45 14.62 -7.55
C THR A 29 3.78 15.16 -7.00
N SER A 30 4.64 14.31 -6.43
CA SER A 30 5.86 14.75 -5.75
C SER A 30 7.00 15.14 -6.69
N GLY A 31 6.93 14.76 -7.97
CA GLY A 31 8.02 14.92 -8.92
C GLY A 31 9.25 14.05 -8.62
N LEU A 32 9.13 13.07 -7.71
CA LEU A 32 10.19 12.10 -7.45
C LEU A 32 10.43 11.22 -8.69
N PRO A 33 11.67 10.75 -8.92
CA PRO A 33 11.94 9.80 -9.99
C PRO A 33 11.04 8.57 -9.87
N HIS A 34 10.58 8.05 -11.00
CA HIS A 34 9.71 6.88 -11.11
C HIS A 34 8.30 7.03 -10.50
N ALA A 35 7.96 8.17 -9.90
CA ALA A 35 6.62 8.42 -9.37
C ALA A 35 5.53 8.36 -10.45
N GLU A 36 5.81 8.85 -11.65
CA GLU A 36 4.87 8.77 -12.78
C GLU A 36 4.58 7.32 -13.22
N ASN A 37 5.52 6.41 -12.96
CA ASN A 37 5.42 4.99 -13.31
C ASN A 37 4.73 4.15 -12.23
N LEU A 38 4.25 4.77 -11.14
CA LEU A 38 3.54 4.06 -10.07
C LEU A 38 2.34 3.27 -10.64
N PRO A 39 2.19 1.99 -10.24
CA PRO A 39 1.04 1.19 -10.64
C PRO A 39 -0.28 1.87 -10.27
N ALA A 40 -1.33 1.59 -11.03
CA ALA A 40 -2.64 2.19 -10.81
C ALA A 40 -3.26 1.74 -9.48
N LEU A 41 -3.93 2.67 -8.79
CA LEU A 41 -4.67 2.32 -7.58
C LEU A 41 -5.81 1.34 -7.89
N PRO A 42 -6.10 0.39 -6.97
CA PRO A 42 -7.29 -0.42 -7.05
C PRO A 42 -8.54 0.47 -7.14
N SER A 43 -9.48 0.09 -8.02
CA SER A 43 -10.74 0.80 -8.15
C SER A 43 -11.49 0.79 -6.81
N LYS A 44 -11.98 1.96 -6.37
CA LYS A 44 -12.79 2.13 -5.15
C LYS A 44 -14.03 1.23 -5.12
N GLY A 45 -14.43 0.68 -6.28
CA GLY A 45 -15.64 -0.10 -6.44
C GLY A 45 -16.82 0.85 -6.52
N GLY A 46 -17.52 0.84 -7.65
CA GLY A 46 -18.72 1.66 -7.86
C GLY A 46 -19.95 1.03 -7.21
N MET A 47 -21.12 1.65 -7.41
CA MET A 47 -22.43 1.16 -6.93
C MET A 47 -22.67 -0.34 -7.21
N PHE A 48 -22.14 -0.87 -8.32
CA PHE A 48 -22.20 -2.29 -8.68
C PHE A 48 -21.48 -3.23 -7.70
N THR A 49 -20.37 -2.80 -7.09
CA THR A 49 -19.63 -3.59 -6.08
C THR A 49 -20.33 -3.54 -4.72
N PHE A 50 -21.09 -2.49 -4.45
CA PHE A 50 -21.98 -2.41 -3.29
C PHE A 50 -23.20 -3.32 -3.47
N LEU A 51 -23.79 -3.38 -4.66
CA LEU A 51 -24.92 -4.24 -5.01
C LEU A 51 -24.56 -5.74 -5.04
N ARG A 52 -23.35 -6.09 -5.49
CA ARG A 52 -22.85 -7.49 -5.52
C ARG A 52 -22.32 -7.99 -4.16
N GLY A 53 -22.44 -7.17 -3.11
CA GLY A 53 -21.97 -7.46 -1.76
C GLY A 53 -20.52 -7.04 -1.54
N ARG A 54 -20.31 -6.19 -0.53
CA ARG A 54 -18.98 -5.74 -0.04
C ARG A 54 -18.01 -6.87 0.35
N GLN A 55 -18.47 -8.12 0.38
CA GLN A 55 -17.74 -9.31 0.81
C GLN A 55 -17.40 -10.28 -0.32
N ASN A 56 -17.45 -9.85 -1.58
CA ASN A 56 -16.93 -10.71 -2.65
C ASN A 56 -15.41 -10.88 -2.46
N LYS A 57 -15.01 -12.02 -1.87
CA LYS A 57 -13.64 -12.37 -1.52
C LYS A 57 -12.66 -12.14 -2.67
N LYS A 58 -13.09 -12.46 -3.90
CA LYS A 58 -12.28 -12.27 -5.12
C LYS A 58 -11.93 -10.80 -5.37
N VAL A 59 -12.84 -9.88 -5.06
CA VAL A 59 -12.62 -8.43 -5.21
C VAL A 59 -11.66 -7.92 -4.13
N ILE A 60 -11.76 -8.46 -2.92
CA ILE A 60 -10.85 -8.12 -1.81
C ILE A 60 -9.43 -8.60 -2.13
N GLU A 61 -9.28 -9.88 -2.51
CA GLU A 61 -7.98 -10.48 -2.87
C GLU A 61 -7.33 -9.74 -4.06
N GLN A 62 -8.10 -9.38 -5.09
CA GLN A 62 -7.60 -8.60 -6.21
C GLN A 62 -7.06 -7.23 -5.78
N ARG A 63 -7.74 -6.57 -4.84
CA ARG A 63 -7.30 -5.27 -4.30
C ARG A 63 -6.05 -5.42 -3.45
N GLU A 64 -5.99 -6.44 -2.60
CA GLU A 64 -4.80 -6.75 -1.81
C GLU A 64 -3.59 -7.00 -2.71
N HIS A 65 -3.76 -7.76 -3.79
CA HIS A 65 -2.70 -7.99 -4.77
C HIS A 65 -2.24 -6.70 -5.45
N GLN A 66 -3.17 -5.84 -5.87
CA GLN A 66 -2.83 -4.53 -6.46
C GLN A 66 -2.10 -3.62 -5.48
N PHE A 67 -2.49 -3.64 -4.19
CA PHE A 67 -1.76 -2.90 -3.16
C PHE A 67 -0.36 -3.46 -2.95
N ALA A 68 -0.20 -4.79 -2.90
CA ALA A 68 1.10 -5.43 -2.79
C ALA A 68 2.03 -5.02 -3.93
N GLN A 69 1.53 -5.00 -5.18
CA GLN A 69 2.31 -4.56 -6.34
C GLN A 69 2.79 -3.09 -6.22
N ILE A 70 1.97 -2.20 -5.66
CA ILE A 70 2.38 -0.80 -5.44
C ILE A 70 3.48 -0.72 -4.37
N VAL A 71 3.33 -1.44 -3.25
CA VAL A 71 4.34 -1.45 -2.19
C VAL A 71 5.65 -2.07 -2.68
N GLU A 72 5.56 -3.18 -3.41
CA GLU A 72 6.71 -3.84 -4.03
C GLU A 72 7.43 -2.90 -5.00
N PHE A 73 6.69 -2.22 -5.88
CA PHE A 73 7.25 -1.21 -6.78
C PHE A 73 8.00 -0.13 -5.99
N ILE A 74 7.38 0.46 -4.97
CA ILE A 74 8.02 1.47 -4.12
C ILE A 74 9.29 0.91 -3.47
N SER A 75 9.28 -0.34 -3.01
CA SER A 75 10.43 -0.96 -2.35
C SER A 75 11.63 -1.17 -3.28
N HIS A 76 11.40 -1.37 -4.58
CA HIS A 76 12.46 -1.49 -5.59
C HIS A 76 13.06 -0.12 -6.00
N HIS A 77 12.32 0.97 -5.77
CA HIS A 77 12.73 2.33 -6.12
C HIS A 77 13.16 3.09 -4.87
N ARG A 78 14.47 3.15 -4.62
CA ARG A 78 15.06 3.72 -3.39
C ARG A 78 14.53 5.12 -3.09
N GLU A 79 14.43 5.98 -4.09
CA GLU A 79 13.92 7.34 -3.98
C GLU A 79 12.47 7.41 -3.47
N LEU A 80 11.62 6.45 -3.86
CA LEU A 80 10.25 6.35 -3.38
C LEU A 80 10.24 5.77 -1.96
N ALA A 81 11.01 4.70 -1.72
CA ALA A 81 11.10 4.04 -0.41
C ALA A 81 11.68 4.94 0.70
N THR A 82 12.66 5.79 0.38
CA THR A 82 13.26 6.73 1.35
C THR A 82 12.53 8.06 1.42
N SER A 83 11.49 8.27 0.61
CA SER A 83 10.73 9.51 0.61
C SER A 83 10.02 9.72 1.96
N VAL A 84 9.95 10.97 2.40
CA VAL A 84 9.20 11.35 3.61
C VAL A 84 7.72 10.93 3.49
N ILE A 85 7.18 10.94 2.28
CA ILE A 85 5.80 10.55 1.99
C ILE A 85 5.58 9.07 2.35
N PHE A 86 6.43 8.17 1.86
CA PHE A 86 6.30 6.74 2.13
C PHE A 86 6.67 6.37 3.57
N GLN A 87 7.73 6.97 4.12
CA GLN A 87 8.10 6.74 5.52
C GLN A 87 6.99 7.15 6.49
N SER A 88 6.37 8.31 6.27
CA SER A 88 5.22 8.75 7.08
C SER A 88 4.02 7.82 6.95
N PHE A 89 3.82 7.23 5.76
CA PHE A 89 2.75 6.26 5.55
C PHE A 89 2.99 4.98 6.38
N VAL A 90 4.23 4.45 6.39
CA VAL A 90 4.57 3.21 7.11
C VAL A 90 4.62 3.40 8.63
N SER A 91 5.03 4.58 9.11
CA SER A 91 5.19 4.86 10.55
C SER A 91 3.90 5.30 11.26
N SER A 92 2.85 5.65 10.51
CA SER A 92 1.59 6.19 11.05
C SER A 92 0.63 5.12 11.53
#